data_AF-A0AAW2Q2J7-F1
#
_entry.id   AF-A0AAW2Q2J7-F1
#
_cell.length_a   1.000
_cell.length_b   1.000
_cell.length_c   1.000
_cell.angle_alpha   90.00
_cell.angle_beta   90.00
_cell.angle_gamma   90.00
#
_symmetry.space_group_name_H-M   'P 1'
#
loop_
_entity.id
_entity.type
_entity.pdbx_description
1 polymer ?
#
loop_
_entity_poly.entity_id
_entity_poly.type
_entity_poly.pdbx_seq_one_letter_code
_entity_poly.pdbx_strand_id
1 'polypeptide(L)' 'MGSFEPAITILDSKLQRLPDQMVQEMLQTLGIAMFCVNLSPAERPSMKEVVALLMEVKSPPEDQAKLLNL' A
#
# COMPACT_ATOMS: atom_id res chain seq x y z
N MET A 1 0.79 -18.66 -19.38
CA MET A 1 0.98 -18.51 -17.93
C MET A 1 1.72 -17.21 -17.74
N GLY A 2 1.04 -16.18 -17.22
CA GLY A 2 1.62 -14.85 -17.10
C GLY A 2 2.81 -14.88 -16.15
N SER A 3 3.94 -14.34 -16.59
CA SER A 3 5.10 -14.04 -15.75
C SER A 3 4.60 -13.28 -14.53
N PHE A 4 4.84 -13.81 -13.33
CA PHE A 4 4.49 -13.10 -12.10
C PHE A 4 5.55 -12.01 -11.90
N GLU A 5 5.31 -10.85 -12.50
CA GLU A 5 6.14 -9.68 -12.28
C GLU A 5 6.04 -9.28 -10.80
N PRO A 6 7.17 -8.96 -10.13
CA PRO A 6 7.14 -8.63 -8.73
C PRO A 6 6.35 -7.33 -8.53
N ALA A 7 5.44 -7.29 -7.55
CA ALA A 7 4.48 -6.18 -7.37
C ALA A 7 5.13 -4.78 -7.31
N ILE A 8 6.41 -4.70 -6.93
CA ILE A 8 7.22 -3.48 -6.94
C ILE A 8 7.36 -2.84 -8.32
N THR A 9 7.26 -3.60 -9.42
CA THR A 9 7.38 -3.08 -10.79
C THR A 9 6.19 -2.23 -11.20
N ILE A 10 5.06 -2.32 -10.48
CA ILE A 10 3.88 -1.48 -10.67
C ILE A 10 4.15 -0.04 -10.23
N LEU A 11 5.05 0.16 -9.26
CA LEU A 11 5.43 1.49 -8.81
C LEU A 11 6.37 2.15 -9.82
N ASP A 12 6.23 3.47 -10.01
CA ASP A 12 7.19 4.24 -10.80
C ASP A 12 8.62 4.03 -10.28
N SER A 13 9.59 3.93 -11.19
CA SER A 13 10.98 3.62 -10.81
C SER A 13 11.60 4.64 -9.85
N LYS A 14 11.06 5.86 -9.74
CA LYS A 14 11.48 6.84 -8.72
C LYS A 14 10.99 6.45 -7.32
N LEU A 15 9.79 5.90 -7.22
CA LEU A 15 9.21 5.43 -5.95
C LEU A 15 9.91 4.16 -5.45
N GLN A 16 10.36 3.29 -6.36
CA GLN A 16 11.14 2.10 -6.03
C GLN A 16 12.49 2.38 -5.34
N ARG A 17 12.97 3.65 -5.38
CA ARG A 17 14.22 4.08 -4.72
C ARG A 17 13.99 4.61 -3.30
N LEU A 18 12.75 4.70 -2.85
CA LEU A 18 12.41 5.10 -1.48
C LEU A 18 12.76 3.97 -0.49
N PRO A 19 12.79 4.25 0.82
CA PRO A 19 13.03 3.22 1.82
C PRO A 19 12.04 2.04 1.68
N ASP A 20 12.53 0.82 1.86
CA ASP A 20 11.73 -0.41 1.68
C ASP A 20 10.42 -0.37 2.47
N GLN A 21 10.44 0.19 3.68
CA GLN A 21 9.23 0.38 4.51
C GLN A 21 8.18 1.20 3.77
N MET A 22 8.56 2.33 3.18
CA MET A 22 7.65 3.20 2.44
C MET A 22 7.15 2.53 1.16
N VAL A 23 8.01 1.77 0.47
CA VAL A 23 7.62 0.96 -0.70
C VAL A 23 6.59 -0.09 -0.31
N GLN A 24 6.78 -0.79 0.81
CA GLN A 24 5.82 -1.77 1.33
C GLN A 24 4.48 -1.11 1.70
N GLU A 25 4.51 0.04 2.36
CA GLU A 25 3.29 0.81 2.68
C GLU A 25 2.51 1.20 1.41
N MET A 26 3.21 1.61 0.35
CA MET A 26 2.59 1.90 -0.94
C MET A 26 1.96 0.65 -1.56
N LEU A 27 2.66 -0.48 -1.55
CA LEU A 27 2.16 -1.74 -2.09
C LEU A 27 0.95 -2.28 -1.31
N GLN A 28 0.97 -2.20 0.01
CA GLN A 28 -0.17 -2.58 0.85
C GLN A 28 -1.37 -1.65 0.61
N THR A 29 -1.14 -0.34 0.52
CA THR A 29 -2.18 0.64 0.17
C THR A 29 -2.78 0.36 -1.21
N LEU A 30 -1.96 -0.01 -2.19
CA LEU A 30 -2.43 -0.44 -3.51
C LEU A 30 -3.29 -1.70 -3.43
N GLY A 31 -2.92 -2.66 -2.58
CA GLY A 31 -3.72 -3.85 -2.29
C GLY A 31 -5.11 -3.49 -1.73
N ILE A 32 -5.18 -2.55 -0.79
CA ILE A 32 -6.45 -2.02 -0.26
C ILE A 32 -7.26 -1.37 -1.39
N ALA A 33 -6.63 -0.56 -2.24
CA ALA A 33 -7.29 0.05 -3.39
C ALA A 33 -7.89 -0.99 -4.35
N MET A 34 -7.21 -2.12 -4.58
CA MET A 34 -7.72 -3.22 -5.41
C MET A 34 -8.99 -3.85 -4.85
N PHE A 35 -9.10 -4.00 -3.52
CA PHE A 35 -10.35 -4.42 -2.88
C PHE A 35 -11.46 -3.38 -3.08
N CYS A 36 -11.15 -2.09 -2.94
CA CYS A 36 -12.12 -1.00 -3.12
C CYS A 36 -12.69 -0.92 -4.55
N VAL A 37 -11.91 -1.29 -5.57
CA VAL A 37 -12.33 -1.25 -6.98
C VAL A 37 -12.77 -2.61 -7.52
N ASN A 38 -13.06 -3.58 -6.63
CA ASN A 38 -13.50 -4.90 -7.06
C ASN A 38 -14.73 -4.80 -7.99
N LEU A 39 -14.72 -5.62 -9.05
CA LEU A 39 -15.81 -5.70 -10.03
C LEU A 39 -17.13 -6.10 -9.37
N SER A 40 -17.07 -6.96 -8.34
CA SER A 40 -18.21 -7.31 -7.51
C SER A 40 -18.41 -6.27 -6.40
N PRO A 41 -19.55 -5.54 -6.36
CA PRO A 41 -19.82 -4.57 -5.30
C PRO A 41 -19.88 -5.19 -3.89
N ALA A 42 -20.26 -6.46 -3.78
CA ALA A 42 -20.37 -7.18 -2.51
C ALA A 42 -19.01 -7.53 -1.90
N GLU A 43 -17.96 -7.60 -2.72
CA GLU A 43 -16.58 -7.89 -2.28
C GLU A 43 -15.80 -6.62 -1.90
N ARG A 44 -16.40 -5.44 -2.09
CA ARG A 44 -15.77 -4.18 -1.70
C ARG A 44 -15.86 -4.01 -0.19
N PRO A 45 -14.78 -3.57 0.47
CA PRO A 45 -14.81 -3.30 1.89
C PRO A 45 -15.73 -2.10 2.19
N SER A 46 -16.37 -2.14 3.35
CA SER A 46 -16.99 -0.96 3.95
C SER A 46 -15.93 0.09 4.29
N MET A 47 -16.34 1.36 4.38
CA MET A 47 -15.39 2.42 4.75
C MET A 47 -14.75 2.19 6.14
N LYS A 48 -15.46 1.50 7.06
CA LYS A 48 -14.92 1.11 8.36
C LYS A 48 -13.76 0.12 8.22
N GLU A 49 -13.90 -0.87 7.34
CA GLU A 49 -12.84 -1.85 7.04
C GLU A 49 -11.67 -1.17 6.34
N VAL A 50 -11.91 -0.26 5.39
CA VAL A 50 -10.84 0.52 4.74
C VAL A 50 -10.02 1.31 5.76
N VAL A 51 -10.68 1.99 6.70
CA VAL A 51 -9.98 2.72 7.77
C VAL A 51 -9.16 1.77 8.64
N ALA A 52 -9.71 0.61 9.03
CA ALA A 52 -8.98 -0.37 9.83
C ALA A 52 -7.72 -0.87 9.10
N LEU A 53 -7.84 -1.25 7.83
CA LEU A 53 -6.73 -1.70 7.01
C LEU A 53 -5.65 -0.60 6.85
N LEU A 54 -6.05 0.65 6.60
CA LEU A 54 -5.10 1.76 6.47
C LEU A 54 -4.35 2.07 7.78
N MET A 55 -4.96 1.80 8.93
CA MET A 55 -4.30 1.96 10.23
C MET A 55 -3.26 0.87 10.49
N GLU A 56 -3.42 -0.31 9.89
CA GLU A 56 -2.44 -1.41 9.99
C GLU A 56 -1.23 -1.20 9.06
N VAL A 57 -1.39 -0.45 7.98
CA VAL A 57 -0.30 -0.15 7.03
C VAL A 57 0.71 0.83 7.61
N LYS A 58 0.27 1.84 8.37
CA LYS A 58 1.17 2.92 8.84
C LYS A 58 2.05 2.45 10.01
N SER A 59 3.36 2.71 9.90
CA SER A 59 4.25 2.72 11.06
C SER A 59 3.88 3.87 12.04
N PRO A 60 4.17 3.74 13.35
CA PRO A 60 3.92 4.82 14.31
C PRO A 60 4.63 6.13 13.90
N PRO A 61 4.10 7.30 14.30
CA PRO A 61 4.55 8.61 13.83
C PRO A 61 6.03 8.91 14.11
N GLU A 62 6.60 8.25 15.11
CA GLU A 62 8.01 8.31 15.50
C GLU A 62 8.98 7.71 14.46
N ASP A 63 8.54 6.72 13.68
CA ASP A 63 9.32 6.15 12.58
C ASP A 63 9.17 6.94 11.27
N GLN A 64 8.02 7.59 11.08
CA GLN A 64 7.77 8.45 9.92
C GLN A 64 8.66 9.71 9.93
N ALA A 65 8.93 10.29 11.11
CA ALA A 65 9.83 11.43 11.26
C ALA A 65 11.29 11.07 10.95
N LYS A 66 11.76 9.88 11.36
CA LYS A 66 13.11 9.39 11.06
C LYS A 66 13.33 9.14 9.57
N LEU A 67 12.32 8.63 8.87
CA LEU A 67 12.40 8.37 7.42
C LEU A 67 12.41 9.67 6.59
N LEU A 68 11.89 10.77 7.13
CA LEU A 68 11.85 12.07 6.46
C LEU A 68 13.06 12.97 6.77
N ASN A 69 14.01 12.52 7.60
CA ASN A 69 15.17 13.31 8.05
C ASN A 69 14.81 14.74 8.50
N LEU A 70 13.77 14.87 9.33
CA LEU A 70 13.50 16.08 10.11
C LEU A 70 14.25 16.03 11.44
#